data_AF-W1V313-F1
#
_entry.id   AF-W1V313-F1
#
_cell.length_a   1.000
_cell.length_b   1.000
_cell.length_c   1.000
_cell.angle_alpha   90.00
_cell.angle_beta   90.00
_cell.angle_gamma   90.00
#
_symmetry.space_group_name_H-M   'P 1'
#
loop_
_entity.id
_entity.type
_entity.pdbx_description
1 polymer ?
#
loop_
_entity_poly.entity_id
_entity_poly.type
_entity_poly.pdbx_seq_one_letter_code
_entity_poly.pdbx_strand_id
1 'polypeptide(L)'
;APNLLALDFITKLTGVSLNWAQWALAMFVPGFIMLMCIPFIGYMYERPSVKEIDNKKIAEDGLAELGPMKASEKGLIAIALLAIVGWVLPTFDININATAVAIVAMLATFVCGIINWDDLLKTKAAWNTLIWFGGILGLSSALTKGKFFEWLAKYLEAHMNFGLDPFMMLILISVISVAVRYFFASGTA
;
A
#
# COMPACT_ATOMS: atom_id res chain seq x y z
N ALA A 1 -0.23 2.64 1.46
CA ALA A 1 0.75 3.39 2.28
C ALA A 1 1.85 4.07 1.47
N PRO A 2 2.63 3.40 0.61
CA PRO A 2 3.77 4.05 -0.07
C PRO A 2 3.37 5.15 -1.07
N ASN A 3 2.24 5.02 -1.77
CA ASN A 3 1.78 6.04 -2.73
C ASN A 3 1.48 7.40 -2.08
N LEU A 4 0.86 7.40 -0.89
CA LEU A 4 0.57 8.64 -0.16
C LEU A 4 1.85 9.32 0.34
N LEU A 5 2.85 8.54 0.75
CA LEU A 5 4.15 9.08 1.13
C LEU A 5 4.90 9.66 -0.07
N ALA A 6 4.86 8.99 -1.22
CA ALA A 6 5.43 9.50 -2.46
C ALA A 6 4.77 10.83 -2.88
N LEU A 7 3.44 10.92 -2.80
CA LEU A 7 2.68 12.15 -3.07
C LEU A 7 3.04 13.29 -2.10
N ASP A 8 3.19 12.99 -0.81
CA ASP A 8 3.62 13.97 0.20
C ASP A 8 5.04 14.49 -0.10
N PHE A 9 5.97 13.62 -0.47
CA PHE A 9 7.33 14.04 -0.88
C PHE A 9 7.33 14.87 -2.16
N ILE A 10 6.59 14.46 -3.20
CA ILE A 10 6.47 15.24 -4.46
C ILE A 10 5.95 16.64 -4.13
N THR A 11 4.91 16.73 -3.31
CA THR A 11 4.32 18.03 -2.92
C THR A 11 5.33 18.89 -2.16
N LYS A 12 6.04 18.32 -1.19
CA LYS A 12 7.05 19.05 -0.39
C LYS A 12 8.27 19.50 -1.20
N LEU A 13 8.69 18.72 -2.20
CA LEU A 13 9.90 18.99 -2.99
C LEU A 13 9.63 19.88 -4.21
N THR A 14 8.46 19.77 -4.82
CA THR A 14 8.15 20.43 -6.12
C THR A 14 7.03 21.47 -6.03
N GLY A 15 6.26 21.48 -4.94
CA GLY A 15 5.04 22.30 -4.81
C GLY A 15 3.85 21.76 -5.61
N VAL A 16 4.03 20.69 -6.41
CA VAL A 16 2.96 20.07 -7.18
C VAL A 16 2.16 19.13 -6.29
N SER A 17 0.88 19.43 -6.09
CA SER A 17 -0.07 18.52 -5.45
C SER A 17 -0.86 17.77 -6.53
N LEU A 18 -0.85 16.45 -6.47
CA LEU A 18 -1.66 15.60 -7.33
C LEU A 18 -2.86 15.11 -6.55
N ASN A 19 -4.06 15.33 -7.10
CA ASN A 19 -5.26 14.69 -6.58
C ASN A 19 -5.30 13.22 -7.01
N TRP A 20 -6.24 12.46 -6.42
CA TRP A 20 -6.37 11.03 -6.68
C TRP A 20 -6.57 10.72 -8.18
N ALA A 21 -7.39 11.49 -8.88
CA ALA A 21 -7.69 11.25 -10.29
C ALA A 21 -6.48 11.51 -11.20
N GLN A 22 -5.71 12.57 -10.92
CA GLN A 22 -4.46 12.86 -11.64
C GLN A 22 -3.42 11.76 -11.43
N TRP A 23 -3.27 11.28 -10.20
CA TRP A 23 -2.38 10.16 -9.90
C TRP A 23 -2.81 8.88 -10.62
N ALA A 24 -4.12 8.56 -10.59
CA ALA A 24 -4.66 7.39 -11.28
C ALA A 24 -4.43 7.45 -12.79
N LEU A 25 -4.66 8.62 -13.42
CA LEU A 25 -4.46 8.81 -14.85
C LEU A 25 -2.97 8.72 -15.24
N ALA A 26 -2.08 9.31 -14.44
CA ALA A 26 -0.63 9.20 -14.66
C ALA A 26 -0.13 7.74 -14.56
N MET A 27 -0.70 6.96 -13.65
CA MET A 27 -0.30 5.57 -13.41
C MET A 27 -1.06 4.54 -14.26
N PHE A 28 -2.07 4.95 -15.03
CA PHE A 28 -2.90 4.03 -15.79
C PHE A 28 -2.09 3.24 -16.82
N VAL A 29 -1.32 3.92 -17.68
CA VAL A 29 -0.52 3.29 -18.74
C VAL A 29 0.51 2.29 -18.17
N PRO A 30 1.42 2.69 -17.26
CA PRO A 30 2.38 1.72 -16.70
C PRO A 30 1.69 0.62 -15.89
N GLY A 31 0.61 0.94 -15.16
CA GLY A 31 -0.16 -0.03 -14.39
C GLY A 31 -0.83 -1.08 -15.27
N PHE A 32 -1.43 -0.66 -16.40
CA PHE A 32 -2.08 -1.56 -17.35
C PHE A 32 -1.06 -2.47 -18.05
N ILE A 33 0.09 -1.94 -18.45
CA ILE A 33 1.18 -2.75 -19.03
C ILE A 33 1.61 -3.82 -18.02
N MET A 34 1.87 -3.43 -16.77
CA MET A 34 2.26 -4.38 -15.71
C MET A 34 1.16 -5.41 -15.43
N LEU A 35 -0.11 -5.01 -15.44
CA LEU A 35 -1.25 -5.90 -15.24
C LEU A 35 -1.32 -7.01 -16.31
N MET A 36 -0.94 -6.70 -17.55
CA MET A 36 -0.90 -7.68 -18.64
C MET A 36 0.38 -8.52 -18.62
N CYS A 37 1.54 -7.88 -18.38
CA CYS A 37 2.83 -8.55 -18.45
C CYS A 37 3.11 -9.46 -17.24
N ILE A 38 2.81 -9.02 -16.02
CA ILE A 38 3.19 -9.76 -14.80
C ILE A 38 2.53 -11.14 -14.71
N PRO A 39 1.20 -11.30 -14.94
CA PRO A 39 0.59 -12.63 -14.93
C PRO A 39 1.15 -13.54 -16.02
N PHE A 40 1.45 -12.99 -17.20
CA PHE A 40 2.04 -13.76 -18.30
C PHE A 40 3.46 -14.24 -17.96
N ILE A 41 4.32 -13.34 -17.46
CA ILE A 41 5.68 -13.68 -17.03
C ILE A 41 5.62 -14.71 -15.89
N GLY A 42 4.76 -14.50 -14.90
CA GLY A 42 4.55 -15.42 -13.79
C GLY A 42 4.13 -16.80 -14.25
N TYR A 43 3.16 -16.90 -15.18
CA TYR A 43 2.76 -18.18 -15.77
C TYR A 43 3.90 -18.86 -16.52
N MET A 44 4.78 -18.10 -17.18
CA MET A 44 5.90 -18.67 -17.92
C MET A 44 7.04 -19.17 -17.01
N TYR A 45 7.32 -18.45 -15.92
CA TYR A 45 8.39 -18.78 -14.96
C TYR A 45 7.95 -19.85 -13.95
N GLU A 46 6.78 -19.70 -13.34
CA GLU A 46 6.19 -20.63 -12.36
C GLU A 46 4.94 -21.27 -12.94
N ARG A 47 5.13 -22.11 -13.98
CA ARG A 47 4.01 -22.85 -14.58
C ARG A 47 3.31 -23.67 -13.48
N PRO A 48 2.01 -23.47 -13.23
CA PRO A 48 1.30 -24.23 -12.22
C PRO A 48 1.30 -25.71 -12.61
N SER A 49 1.60 -26.57 -11.64
CA SER A 49 1.61 -28.03 -11.81
C SER A 49 0.21 -28.59 -12.07
N VAL A 50 -0.82 -27.93 -11.53
CA VAL A 50 -2.22 -28.25 -11.75
C VAL A 50 -2.87 -27.14 -12.57
N LYS A 51 -3.31 -27.47 -13.78
CA LYS A 51 -3.92 -26.51 -14.72
C LYS A 51 -5.43 -26.63 -14.82
N GLU A 52 -5.97 -27.78 -14.42
CA GLU A 52 -7.39 -28.08 -14.45
C GLU A 52 -7.80 -28.58 -13.08
N ILE A 53 -8.85 -27.98 -12.53
CA ILE A 53 -9.52 -28.39 -11.31
C ILE A 53 -11.03 -28.30 -11.54
N ASP A 54 -11.78 -29.16 -10.86
CA ASP A 54 -13.23 -29.01 -10.79
C ASP A 54 -13.57 -27.88 -9.80
N ASN A 55 -13.44 -26.64 -10.26
CA ASN A 55 -13.64 -25.44 -9.46
C ASN A 55 -15.05 -25.34 -8.89
N LYS A 56 -16.07 -25.81 -9.62
CA LYS A 56 -17.46 -25.81 -9.18
C LYS A 56 -17.65 -26.76 -8.01
N LYS A 57 -17.17 -28.01 -8.15
CA LYS A 57 -17.26 -28.99 -7.07
C LYS A 57 -16.50 -28.53 -5.83
N ILE A 58 -15.28 -28.01 -5.98
CA ILE A 58 -14.49 -27.48 -4.84
C ILE A 58 -15.23 -26.33 -4.13
N ALA A 59 -15.87 -25.44 -4.89
CA ALA A 59 -16.64 -24.34 -4.32
C ALA A 59 -17.91 -24.81 -3.60
N GLU A 60 -18.63 -25.78 -4.19
CA GLU A 60 -19.83 -26.38 -3.58
C GLU A 60 -19.48 -27.15 -2.30
N ASP A 61 -18.45 -28.00 -2.34
CA ASP A 61 -17.97 -28.78 -1.20
C ASP A 61 -17.49 -27.84 -0.07
N GLY A 62 -16.72 -26.80 -0.41
CA GLY A 62 -16.26 -25.81 0.57
C GLY A 62 -17.39 -24.99 1.18
N LEU A 63 -18.42 -24.62 0.40
CA LEU A 63 -19.60 -23.92 0.91
C LEU A 63 -20.42 -24.81 1.83
N ALA A 64 -20.57 -26.09 1.49
CA ALA A 64 -21.24 -27.07 2.33
C ALA A 64 -20.50 -27.29 3.66
N GLU A 65 -19.16 -27.31 3.65
CA GLU A 65 -18.32 -27.44 4.85
C GLU A 65 -18.42 -26.21 5.77
N LEU A 66 -18.45 -25.00 5.22
CA LEU A 66 -18.61 -23.76 5.99
C LEU A 66 -19.97 -23.68 6.68
N GLY A 67 -21.03 -24.17 6.03
CA GLY A 67 -22.39 -24.13 6.53
C GLY A 67 -23.02 -22.73 6.51
N PRO A 68 -24.15 -22.52 7.23
CA PRO A 68 -24.85 -21.24 7.23
C PRO A 68 -24.05 -20.14 7.94
N MET A 69 -24.11 -18.93 7.37
CA MET A 69 -23.39 -17.77 7.90
C MET A 69 -23.81 -17.41 9.32
N LYS A 70 -22.81 -17.26 10.20
CA LYS A 70 -22.96 -16.91 11.62
C LYS A 70 -23.41 -15.46 11.78
N ALA A 71 -24.00 -15.15 12.93
CA ALA A 71 -24.40 -13.77 13.25
C ALA A 71 -23.19 -12.81 13.30
N SER A 72 -22.03 -13.28 13.78
CA SER A 72 -20.78 -12.51 13.81
C SER A 72 -20.26 -12.16 12.41
N GLU A 73 -20.37 -13.09 11.46
CA GLU A 73 -19.98 -12.87 10.05
C GLU A 73 -20.89 -11.83 9.38
N LYS A 74 -22.20 -11.90 9.63
CA LYS A 74 -23.16 -10.89 9.15
C LYS A 74 -22.88 -9.51 9.76
N GLY A 75 -22.56 -9.47 11.06
CA GLY A 75 -22.15 -8.25 11.75
C GLY A 75 -20.87 -7.65 11.17
N LEU A 76 -19.88 -8.48 10.86
CA LEU A 76 -18.63 -8.06 10.23
C LEU A 76 -18.86 -7.46 8.85
N ILE A 77 -19.71 -8.08 8.03
CA ILE A 77 -20.10 -7.54 6.72
C ILE A 77 -20.76 -6.16 6.87
N ALA A 78 -21.68 -6.01 7.82
CA ALA A 78 -22.33 -4.72 8.07
C ALA A 78 -21.31 -3.63 8.46
N ILE A 79 -20.37 -3.93 9.36
CA ILE A 79 -19.31 -3.00 9.76
C ILE A 79 -18.42 -2.63 8.56
N ALA A 80 -18.04 -3.60 7.73
CA ALA A 80 -17.23 -3.36 6.54
C ALA A 80 -17.95 -2.45 5.53
N LEU A 81 -19.24 -2.67 5.29
CA LEU A 81 -20.04 -1.81 4.42
C LEU A 81 -20.16 -0.38 4.98
N LEU A 82 -20.38 -0.22 6.28
CA LEU A 82 -20.40 1.10 6.93
C LEU A 82 -19.05 1.82 6.82
N ALA A 83 -17.94 1.08 6.94
CA ALA A 83 -16.60 1.66 6.76
C ALA A 83 -16.38 2.13 5.31
N ILE A 84 -16.81 1.36 4.32
CA ILE A 84 -16.76 1.75 2.90
C ILE A 84 -17.58 3.03 2.67
N VAL A 85 -18.80 3.10 3.21
CA VAL A 85 -19.60 4.34 3.14
C VAL A 85 -18.84 5.50 3.76
N GLY A 86 -18.29 5.34 4.96
CA GLY A 86 -17.48 6.36 5.64
C GLY A 86 -16.30 6.85 4.82
N TRP A 87 -15.64 5.98 4.05
CA TRP A 87 -14.55 6.37 3.15
C TRP A 87 -15.00 7.02 1.86
N VAL A 88 -16.24 6.78 1.40
CA VAL A 88 -16.79 7.41 0.19
C VAL A 88 -17.33 8.81 0.49
N LEU A 89 -17.84 9.06 1.70
CA LEU A 89 -18.47 10.33 2.10
C LEU A 89 -17.65 11.61 1.82
N PRO A 90 -16.31 11.64 1.95
CA PRO A 90 -15.50 12.79 1.55
C PRO A 90 -15.66 13.22 0.08
N THR A 91 -16.11 12.33 -0.80
CA THR A 91 -16.42 12.64 -2.21
C THR A 91 -17.65 13.54 -2.36
N PHE A 92 -18.50 13.59 -1.33
CA PHE A 92 -19.73 14.40 -1.27
C PHE A 92 -19.59 15.61 -0.34
N ASP A 93 -18.37 16.14 -0.18
CA ASP A 93 -18.04 17.26 0.70
C ASP A 93 -18.33 17.04 2.20
N ILE A 94 -18.52 15.78 2.62
CA ILE A 94 -18.66 15.41 4.03
C ILE A 94 -17.29 15.06 4.59
N ASN A 95 -16.71 15.98 5.37
CA ASN A 95 -15.34 15.84 5.86
C ASN A 95 -15.24 14.81 7.00
N ILE A 96 -14.94 13.57 6.65
CA ILE A 96 -14.67 12.48 7.57
C ILE A 96 -13.23 12.00 7.39
N ASN A 97 -12.51 11.90 8.50
CA ASN A 97 -11.14 11.41 8.49
C ASN A 97 -11.11 9.87 8.27
N ALA A 98 -10.38 9.42 7.26
CA ALA A 98 -10.29 7.99 6.91
C ALA A 98 -9.70 7.11 8.03
N THR A 99 -8.78 7.65 8.83
CA THR A 99 -8.20 6.96 10.00
C THR A 99 -9.26 6.80 11.10
N ALA A 100 -10.08 7.82 11.33
CA ALA A 100 -11.17 7.75 12.30
C ALA A 100 -12.19 6.65 11.92
N VAL A 101 -12.55 6.54 10.64
CA VAL A 101 -13.42 5.46 10.14
C VAL A 101 -12.84 4.09 10.45
N ALA A 102 -11.55 3.88 10.17
CA ALA A 102 -10.87 2.61 10.45
C ALA A 102 -10.86 2.26 11.96
N ILE A 103 -10.59 3.25 12.82
CA ILE A 103 -10.60 3.07 14.28
C ILE A 103 -12.01 2.74 14.77
N VAL A 104 -13.03 3.46 14.30
CA VAL A 104 -14.43 3.20 14.69
C VAL A 104 -14.88 1.81 14.24
N ALA A 105 -14.55 1.40 13.01
CA ALA A 105 -14.85 0.07 12.51
C ALA A 105 -14.18 -1.01 13.36
N MET A 106 -12.90 -0.83 13.70
CA MET A 106 -12.17 -1.73 14.59
C MET A 106 -12.84 -1.81 15.97
N LEU A 107 -13.13 -0.67 16.61
CA LEU A 107 -13.82 -0.64 17.91
C LEU A 107 -15.19 -1.31 17.84
N ALA A 108 -15.95 -1.11 16.77
CA ALA A 108 -17.24 -1.75 16.55
C ALA A 108 -17.10 -3.28 16.52
N THR A 109 -16.04 -3.83 15.90
CA THR A 109 -15.82 -5.29 15.91
C THR A 109 -15.58 -5.85 17.31
N PHE A 110 -14.91 -5.10 18.20
CA PHE A 110 -14.74 -5.48 19.61
C PHE A 110 -16.05 -5.38 20.39
N VAL A 111 -16.78 -4.27 20.25
CA VAL A 111 -18.04 -4.04 20.97
C VAL A 111 -19.11 -5.05 20.56
N CYS A 112 -19.15 -5.43 19.29
CA CYS A 112 -20.05 -6.48 18.79
C CYS A 112 -19.58 -7.91 19.12
N GLY A 113 -18.45 -8.08 19.82
CA GLY A 113 -17.90 -9.41 20.17
C GLY A 113 -17.48 -10.25 18.96
N ILE A 114 -17.15 -9.61 17.84
CA ILE A 114 -16.73 -10.29 16.60
C ILE A 114 -15.24 -10.65 16.69
N ILE A 115 -14.44 -9.79 17.30
CA ILE A 115 -13.00 -9.98 17.52
C ILE A 115 -12.69 -9.78 18.99
N ASN A 116 -11.85 -10.64 19.55
CA ASN A 116 -11.43 -10.56 20.95
C ASN A 116 -10.05 -9.91 21.05
N TRP A 117 -9.70 -9.42 22.24
CA TRP A 117 -8.39 -8.79 22.47
C TRP A 117 -7.21 -9.70 22.11
N ASP A 118 -7.32 -10.99 22.43
CA ASP A 118 -6.29 -11.98 22.11
C ASP A 118 -6.11 -12.19 20.60
N ASP A 119 -7.19 -12.06 19.82
CA ASP A 119 -7.13 -12.19 18.35
C ASP A 119 -6.35 -11.02 17.73
N LEU A 120 -6.54 -9.81 18.27
CA LEU A 120 -5.78 -8.63 17.87
C LEU A 120 -4.29 -8.78 18.19
N LEU A 121 -3.95 -9.25 19.40
CA LEU A 121 -2.55 -9.46 19.79
C LEU A 121 -1.85 -10.51 18.93
N LYS A 122 -2.57 -11.54 18.49
CA LYS A 122 -2.03 -12.59 17.61
C LYS A 122 -1.87 -12.13 16.16
N THR A 123 -2.42 -10.98 15.77
CA THR A 123 -2.34 -10.44 14.40
C THR A 123 -0.96 -9.82 14.13
N LYS A 124 0.08 -10.66 14.04
CA LYS A 124 1.49 -10.24 13.90
C LYS A 124 1.73 -9.30 12.71
N ALA A 125 1.02 -9.49 11.60
CA ALA A 125 1.18 -8.67 10.41
C ALA A 125 0.83 -7.19 10.66
N ALA A 126 -0.21 -6.91 11.45
CA ALA A 126 -0.62 -5.56 11.79
C ALA A 126 0.45 -4.86 12.65
N TRP A 127 0.93 -5.54 13.70
CA TRP A 127 1.99 -5.04 14.58
C TRP A 127 3.31 -4.82 13.83
N ASN A 128 3.69 -5.76 12.97
CA ASN A 128 4.88 -5.63 12.14
C ASN A 128 4.81 -4.39 11.25
N THR A 129 3.68 -4.18 10.58
CA THR A 129 3.47 -3.00 9.72
C THR A 129 3.57 -1.70 10.53
N LEU A 130 2.94 -1.65 11.72
CA LEU A 130 2.98 -0.48 12.59
C LEU A 130 4.40 -0.13 13.05
N ILE A 131 5.17 -1.12 13.51
CA ILE A 131 6.53 -0.92 14.00
C ILE A 131 7.47 -0.48 12.87
N TRP A 132 7.43 -1.14 11.72
CA TRP A 132 8.29 -0.79 10.58
C TRP A 132 7.95 0.60 10.02
N PHE A 133 6.68 0.89 9.75
CA PHE A 133 6.30 2.21 9.24
C PHE A 133 6.57 3.31 10.26
N GLY A 134 6.33 3.06 11.55
CA GLY A 134 6.70 4.00 12.61
C GLY A 134 8.20 4.32 12.63
N GLY A 135 9.04 3.30 12.53
CA GLY A 135 10.50 3.45 12.48
C GLY A 135 10.98 4.21 11.25
N ILE A 136 10.51 3.84 10.06
CA ILE A 136 10.90 4.46 8.78
C ILE A 136 10.47 5.93 8.73
N LEU A 137 9.22 6.23 9.09
CA LEU A 137 8.71 7.60 9.13
C LEU A 137 9.43 8.43 10.19
N GLY A 138 9.74 7.83 11.34
CA GLY A 138 10.56 8.45 12.39
C GLY A 138 11.95 8.84 11.89
N LEU A 139 12.66 7.91 11.24
CA LEU A 139 13.98 8.15 10.66
C LEU A 139 13.94 9.21 9.56
N SER A 140 12.97 9.11 8.64
CA SER A 140 12.77 10.10 7.57
C SER A 140 12.53 11.50 8.14
N SER A 141 11.72 11.62 9.21
CA SER A 141 11.47 12.89 9.91
C SER A 141 12.75 13.44 10.56
N ALA A 142 13.55 12.58 11.21
CA ALA A 142 14.83 12.98 11.82
C ALA A 142 15.84 13.47 10.76
N LEU A 143 16.00 12.75 9.65
CA LEU A 143 16.86 13.13 8.53
C LEU A 143 16.42 14.44 7.88
N THR A 144 15.10 14.64 7.73
CA THR A 144 14.53 15.89 7.21
C THR A 144 14.84 17.07 8.13
N LYS A 145 14.60 16.93 9.45
CA LYS A 145 14.93 17.96 10.44
C LYS A 145 16.43 18.26 10.48
N GLY A 146 17.27 17.24 10.31
CA GLY A 146 18.72 17.36 10.21
C GLY A 146 19.22 17.91 8.86
N LYS A 147 18.32 18.27 7.93
CA LYS A 147 18.65 18.77 6.58
C LYS A 147 19.53 17.83 5.77
N PHE A 148 19.49 16.53 6.06
CA PHE A 148 20.30 15.53 5.38
C PHE A 148 20.01 15.49 3.88
N PHE A 149 18.72 15.53 3.49
CA PHE A 149 18.32 15.51 2.08
C PHE A 149 18.74 16.78 1.33
N GLU A 150 18.74 17.95 1.98
CA GLU A 150 19.26 19.19 1.39
C GLU A 150 20.78 19.11 1.17
N TRP A 151 21.52 18.57 2.14
CA TRP A 151 22.95 18.33 2.01
C TRP A 151 23.26 17.33 0.88
N LEU A 152 22.54 16.22 0.83
CA LEU A 152 22.73 15.18 -0.18
C LEU A 152 22.46 15.72 -1.58
N ALA A 153 21.40 16.51 -1.77
CA ALA A 153 21.11 17.16 -3.04
C ALA A 153 22.26 18.07 -3.51
N LYS A 154 22.79 18.92 -2.63
CA LYS A 154 23.95 19.79 -2.93
C LYS A 154 25.22 19.00 -3.20
N TYR A 155 25.44 17.91 -2.46
CA TYR A 155 26.58 17.03 -2.67
C TYR A 155 26.53 16.38 -4.06
N LEU A 156 25.37 15.84 -4.44
CA LEU A 156 25.17 15.27 -5.77
C LEU A 156 25.29 16.35 -6.85
N GLU A 157 24.75 17.55 -6.66
CA GLU A 157 24.90 18.66 -7.62
C GLU A 157 26.36 19.05 -7.87
N ALA A 158 27.18 19.07 -6.82
CA ALA A 158 28.58 19.44 -6.95
C ALA A 158 29.46 18.34 -7.60
N HIS A 159 29.07 17.06 -7.48
CA HIS A 159 29.91 15.92 -7.89
C HIS A 159 29.36 15.13 -9.07
N MET A 160 28.07 15.25 -9.36
CA MET A 160 27.45 14.74 -10.57
C MET A 160 27.28 15.90 -11.53
N ASN A 161 28.09 15.91 -12.60
CA ASN A 161 27.86 16.83 -13.69
C ASN A 161 26.54 16.45 -14.38
N PHE A 162 25.50 17.26 -14.18
CA PHE A 162 24.18 17.10 -14.78
C PHE A 162 24.18 17.28 -16.32
N GLY A 163 25.33 17.39 -16.97
CA GLY A 163 25.49 17.45 -18.43
C GLY A 163 25.05 16.21 -19.22
N LEU A 164 24.35 15.26 -18.58
CA LEU A 164 23.65 14.17 -19.22
C LEU A 164 22.17 14.55 -19.38
N ASP A 165 21.60 14.23 -20.54
CA ASP A 165 20.17 14.37 -20.86
C ASP A 165 19.28 14.04 -19.63
N PRO A 166 18.31 14.90 -19.23
CA PRO A 166 17.42 14.66 -18.10
C PRO A 166 16.81 13.25 -18.06
N PHE A 167 16.60 12.63 -19.23
CA PHE A 167 16.13 11.27 -19.33
C PHE A 167 17.14 10.22 -18.82
N MET A 168 18.43 10.36 -19.13
CA MET A 168 19.47 9.48 -18.58
C MET A 168 19.58 9.60 -17.07
N MET A 169 19.38 10.80 -16.53
CA MET A 169 19.38 10.98 -15.09
C MET A 169 18.19 10.27 -14.42
N LEU A 170 17.01 10.36 -15.02
CA LEU A 170 15.83 9.64 -14.55
C LEU A 170 16.08 8.12 -14.53
N ILE A 171 16.71 7.57 -15.57
CA ILE A 171 17.09 6.15 -15.62
C ILE A 171 18.09 5.83 -14.49
N LEU A 172 19.14 6.63 -14.34
CA LEU A 172 20.19 6.40 -13.34
C LEU A 172 19.61 6.41 -11.92
N ILE A 173 18.81 7.42 -11.58
CA ILE A 173 18.13 7.51 -10.27
C ILE A 173 17.19 6.33 -10.07
N SER A 174 16.46 5.90 -11.10
CA SER A 174 15.57 4.73 -11.03
C SER A 174 16.35 3.44 -10.76
N VAL A 175 17.48 3.22 -11.43
CA VAL A 175 18.35 2.05 -11.23
C VAL A 175 18.93 2.05 -9.83
N ILE A 176 19.47 3.18 -9.36
CA ILE A 176 20.00 3.29 -7.99
C ILE A 176 18.88 3.04 -6.97
N SER A 177 17.69 3.62 -7.18
CA SER A 177 16.54 3.41 -6.30
C SER A 177 16.14 1.93 -6.20
N VAL A 178 16.17 1.19 -7.30
CA VAL A 178 15.92 -0.26 -7.30
C VAL A 178 17.08 -1.02 -6.66
N ALA A 179 18.32 -0.70 -7.00
CA ALA A 179 19.51 -1.38 -6.48
C ALA A 179 19.59 -1.28 -4.95
N VAL A 180 19.32 -0.09 -4.38
CA VAL A 180 19.28 0.13 -2.94
C VAL A 180 18.28 -0.83 -2.26
N ARG A 181 17.12 -1.09 -2.86
CA ARG A 181 16.13 -2.04 -2.31
C ARG A 181 16.63 -3.48 -2.25
N TYR A 182 17.62 -3.88 -3.06
CA TYR A 182 18.24 -5.20 -2.96
C TYR A 182 19.21 -5.32 -1.77
N PHE A 183 19.68 -4.19 -1.22
CA PHE A 183 20.51 -4.16 -0.01
C PHE A 183 19.69 -4.13 1.29
N PHE A 184 18.37 -3.92 1.19
CA PHE A 184 17.46 -3.97 2.32
C PHE A 184 16.61 -5.25 2.28
N ALA A 185 16.64 -6.02 3.37
CA ALA A 185 15.97 -7.33 3.44
C ALA A 185 14.43 -7.26 3.45
N SER A 186 13.84 -6.06 3.49
CA SER A 186 12.38 -5.87 3.42
C SER A 186 12.05 -4.84 2.34
N GLY A 187 11.05 -5.11 1.48
CA GLY A 187 10.56 -4.17 0.47
C GLY A 187 9.90 -2.90 1.04
N THR A 188 9.84 -2.80 2.36
CA THR A 188 9.42 -1.61 3.10
C THR A 188 10.59 -0.78 3.65
N ALA A 189 11.80 -1.33 3.74
CA ALA A 189 12.98 -0.71 4.34
C ALA A 189 13.85 0.02 3.31
#